data_AF-A0A285Q3E0-F1
#
_entry.id   AF-A0A285Q3E0-F1
#
_cell.length_a   1.000
_cell.length_b   1.000
_cell.length_c   1.000
_cell.angle_alpha   90.00
_cell.angle_beta   90.00
_cell.angle_gamma   90.00
#
_symmetry.space_group_name_H-M   'P 1'
#
loop_
_entity.id
_entity.type
_entity.pdbx_description
1 polymer ?
#
loop_
_entity_poly.entity_id
_entity_poly.type
_entity_poly.pdbx_seq_one_letter_code
_entity_poly.pdbx_strand_id
1 'polypeptide(L)'
;MKRLITVLATTLILTACGGSENSDGSKKSTYSSCSITKSEAAFAGDRANDLKQCWDGVNYKEQNLALKWCQQKVSAYIDSEYIFGHSVELEVASTNCP
;
A
#
# COMPACT_ATOMS: atom_id res chain seq x y z
N MET A 1 -54.54 23.03 -21.29
CA MET A 1 -54.17 21.83 -20.52
C MET A 1 -53.63 22.30 -19.16
N LYS A 2 -54.35 22.03 -18.07
CA LYS A 2 -53.87 22.20 -16.69
C LYS A 2 -52.82 21.12 -16.40
N ARG A 3 -51.67 21.43 -15.79
CA ARG A 3 -50.98 20.74 -14.66
C ARG A 3 -49.83 21.63 -14.15
N LEU A 4 -49.94 22.18 -12.93
CA LEU A 4 -49.27 21.76 -11.67
C LEU A 4 -47.83 22.31 -11.55
N ILE A 5 -47.54 23.34 -10.71
CA ILE A 5 -47.10 23.29 -9.29
C ILE A 5 -45.82 22.40 -9.18
N THR A 6 -44.63 22.81 -8.71
CA THR A 6 -44.32 23.32 -7.35
C THR A 6 -42.83 23.70 -7.25
N VAL A 7 -42.57 24.73 -6.44
CA VAL A 7 -41.36 25.08 -5.68
C VAL A 7 -40.65 23.85 -5.08
N LEU A 8 -39.32 23.91 -4.83
CA LEU A 8 -38.70 23.75 -3.49
C LEU A 8 -37.29 23.13 -3.48
N ALA A 9 -36.38 23.89 -2.86
CA ALA A 9 -35.26 23.52 -2.01
C ALA A 9 -34.09 22.66 -2.54
N THR A 10 -32.93 23.32 -2.59
CA THR A 10 -31.70 22.97 -1.85
C THR A 10 -31.61 21.56 -1.27
N THR A 11 -30.54 20.86 -1.62
CA THR A 11 -29.78 20.08 -0.64
C THR A 11 -28.31 20.00 -1.06
N LEU A 12 -27.49 20.69 -0.26
CA LEU A 12 -26.10 20.40 -0.01
C LEU A 12 -25.98 18.88 0.22
N ILE A 13 -25.32 18.16 -0.68
CA ILE A 13 -24.76 16.86 -0.34
C ILE A 13 -23.28 17.13 -0.07
N LEU A 14 -23.01 17.33 1.21
CA LEU A 14 -21.72 17.13 1.82
C LEU A 14 -21.19 15.79 1.28
N THR A 15 -20.21 15.83 0.36
CA THR A 15 -19.34 14.67 0.15
C THR A 15 -18.62 14.48 1.47
N ALA A 16 -19.17 13.60 2.29
CA ALA A 16 -18.53 13.10 3.48
C ALA A 16 -17.11 12.71 3.07
N CYS A 17 -16.11 13.42 3.61
CA CYS A 17 -14.78 12.87 3.82
C CYS A 17 -14.93 11.72 4.82
N GLY A 18 -15.58 10.64 4.38
CA GLY A 18 -15.65 9.39 5.10
C GLY A 18 -14.25 8.84 5.11
N GLY A 19 -13.53 9.13 6.19
CA GLY A 19 -12.26 8.50 6.52
C GLY A 19 -12.47 7.00 6.35
N SER A 20 -11.95 6.49 5.23
CA SER A 20 -12.14 5.11 4.84
C SER A 20 -11.18 4.31 5.69
N GLU A 21 -11.63 3.96 6.90
CA GLU A 21 -10.94 2.99 7.72
C GLU A 21 -10.86 1.69 6.91
N ASN A 22 -9.65 1.13 6.83
CA ASN A 22 -9.45 -0.19 6.27
C ASN A 22 -10.18 -1.22 7.14
N SER A 23 -10.52 -2.40 6.59
CA SER A 23 -11.21 -3.45 7.34
C SER A 23 -10.40 -4.02 8.50
N ASP A 24 -9.11 -3.68 8.59
CA ASP A 24 -8.20 -3.98 9.69
C ASP A 24 -8.13 -2.89 10.79
N GLY A 25 -8.95 -1.84 10.69
CA GLY A 25 -9.01 -0.73 11.66
C GLY A 25 -7.90 0.32 11.49
N SER A 26 -7.10 0.23 10.42
CA SER A 26 -6.07 1.23 10.13
C SER A 26 -6.67 2.49 9.52
N LYS A 27 -6.25 3.67 10.00
CA LYS A 27 -6.65 5.00 9.48
C LYS A 27 -6.06 5.36 8.11
N LYS A 28 -5.36 4.41 7.48
CA LYS A 28 -4.66 4.58 6.20
C LYS A 28 -5.68 4.42 5.07
N SER A 29 -5.76 5.35 4.12
CA SER A 29 -6.74 5.25 3.03
C SER A 29 -6.59 3.99 2.18
N THR A 30 -5.34 3.49 2.04
CA THR A 30 -4.93 2.18 1.49
C THR A 30 -3.42 1.98 1.65
N TYR A 31 -2.95 0.74 1.62
CA TYR A 31 -1.54 0.37 1.46
C TYR A 31 -1.16 0.39 -0.03
N SER A 32 -0.14 1.17 -0.37
CA SER A 32 0.27 1.44 -1.75
C SER A 32 1.73 1.14 -2.07
N SER A 33 2.56 0.88 -1.05
CA SER A 33 3.98 0.56 -1.24
C SER A 33 4.46 -0.54 -0.30
N CYS A 34 5.61 -1.12 -0.67
CA CYS A 34 6.33 -2.16 0.02
C CYS A 34 7.82 -1.82 0.01
N SER A 35 8.53 -2.01 1.12
CA SER A 35 9.98 -1.84 1.20
C SER A 35 10.62 -2.88 2.11
N ILE A 36 11.92 -3.09 1.92
CA ILE A 36 12.74 -3.88 2.84
C ILE A 36 13.25 -2.94 3.95
N THR A 37 12.96 -3.27 5.20
CA THR A 37 13.37 -2.48 6.38
C THR A 37 14.60 -3.04 7.08
N LYS A 38 14.92 -4.32 6.82
CA LYS A 38 16.10 -4.99 7.35
C LYS A 38 16.59 -6.07 6.39
N SER A 39 17.91 -6.23 6.30
CA SER A 39 18.54 -7.31 5.53
C SER A 39 19.66 -7.97 6.34
N GLU A 40 19.63 -9.31 6.34
CA GLU A 40 20.67 -10.18 6.92
C GLU A 40 21.69 -10.65 5.86
N ALA A 41 21.77 -9.99 4.69
CA ALA A 41 22.76 -10.32 3.68
C ALA A 41 24.18 -10.25 4.27
N ALA A 42 25.08 -11.15 3.88
CA ALA A 42 26.43 -11.22 4.44
C ALA A 42 27.28 -10.00 4.08
N PHE A 43 27.16 -9.53 2.83
CA PHE A 43 27.92 -8.39 2.33
C PHE A 43 27.19 -7.07 2.60
N ALA A 44 27.96 -6.05 2.99
CA ALA A 44 27.41 -4.73 3.28
C ALA A 44 26.79 -4.05 2.04
N GLY A 45 27.34 -4.32 0.85
CA GLY A 45 26.81 -3.82 -0.41
C GLY A 45 25.40 -4.35 -0.68
N ASP A 46 25.21 -5.66 -0.51
CA ASP A 46 23.93 -6.34 -0.69
C ASP A 46 22.88 -5.80 0.30
N ARG A 47 23.24 -5.70 1.59
CA ARG A 47 22.34 -5.07 2.59
C ARG A 47 21.93 -3.67 2.18
N ALA A 48 22.87 -2.85 1.69
CA ALA A 48 22.58 -1.50 1.25
C ALA A 48 21.73 -1.45 -0.04
N ASN A 49 21.83 -2.46 -0.90
CA ASN A 49 21.00 -2.57 -2.11
C ASN A 49 19.58 -3.04 -1.76
N ASP A 50 19.44 -3.99 -0.85
CA ASP A 50 18.16 -4.48 -0.35
C ASP A 50 17.36 -3.34 0.29
N LEU A 51 17.98 -2.57 1.19
CA LEU A 51 17.35 -1.47 1.91
C LEU A 51 16.96 -0.28 1.00
N LYS A 52 17.44 -0.25 -0.24
CA LYS A 52 16.99 0.72 -1.26
C LYS A 52 15.77 0.24 -2.03
N GLN A 53 15.42 -1.04 -1.93
CA GLN A 53 14.29 -1.57 -2.67
C GLN A 53 12.98 -1.03 -2.11
N CYS A 54 12.19 -0.48 -3.03
CA CYS A 54 10.83 -0.07 -2.77
C CYS A 54 10.00 -0.35 -4.01
N TRP A 55 8.82 -0.92 -3.81
CA TRP A 55 7.84 -1.20 -4.85
C TRP A 55 6.55 -0.48 -4.52
N ASP A 56 5.91 0.08 -5.53
CA ASP A 56 4.60 0.72 -5.45
C ASP A 56 3.69 0.28 -6.61
N GLY A 57 2.54 0.95 -6.76
CA GLY A 57 1.60 0.71 -7.86
C GLY A 57 0.41 -0.19 -7.50
N VAL A 58 0.19 -0.46 -6.21
CA VAL A 58 -1.02 -1.13 -5.70
C VAL A 58 -1.82 -0.20 -4.80
N ASN A 59 -3.04 -0.61 -4.45
CA ASN A 59 -3.96 0.15 -3.62
C ASN A 59 -4.84 -0.82 -2.82
N TYR A 60 -4.24 -1.50 -1.85
CA TYR A 60 -4.94 -2.49 -1.03
C TYR A 60 -5.52 -1.84 0.22
N LYS A 61 -6.80 -2.11 0.50
CA LYS A 61 -7.40 -1.75 1.79
C LYS A 61 -6.95 -2.69 2.90
N GLU A 62 -6.90 -3.99 2.61
CA GLU A 62 -6.49 -5.00 3.59
C GLU A 62 -4.97 -5.08 3.74
N GLN A 63 -4.43 -4.89 4.94
CA GLN A 63 -3.00 -5.05 5.21
C GLN A 63 -2.49 -6.44 4.82
N ASN A 64 -3.27 -7.50 5.06
CA ASN A 64 -2.85 -8.86 4.71
C ASN A 64 -2.67 -9.06 3.20
N LEU A 65 -3.51 -8.43 2.36
CA LEU A 65 -3.33 -8.47 0.91
C LEU A 65 -2.07 -7.71 0.49
N ALA A 66 -1.84 -6.53 1.10
CA ALA A 66 -0.63 -5.76 0.86
C ALA A 66 0.63 -6.53 1.27
N LEU A 67 0.63 -7.18 2.44
CA LEU A 67 1.75 -7.96 2.93
C LEU A 67 2.06 -9.16 2.02
N LYS A 68 1.03 -9.88 1.55
CA LYS A 68 1.23 -10.98 0.58
C LYS A 68 1.82 -10.50 -0.72
N TRP A 69 1.34 -9.38 -1.24
CA TRP A 69 1.92 -8.75 -2.44
C TRP A 69 3.37 -8.33 -2.20
N CYS A 70 3.65 -7.73 -1.05
CA CYS A 70 5.00 -7.29 -0.66
C CYS A 70 5.96 -8.48 -0.55
N GLN A 71 5.53 -9.58 0.07
CA GLN A 71 6.27 -10.84 0.12
C GLN A 71 6.59 -11.36 -1.28
N GLN A 72 5.64 -11.36 -2.21
CA GLN A 72 5.88 -11.80 -3.59
C GLN A 72 6.92 -10.93 -4.30
N LYS A 73 6.88 -9.60 -4.10
CA LYS A 73 7.86 -8.68 -4.69
C LYS A 73 9.26 -8.89 -4.13
N VAL A 74 9.36 -8.96 -2.81
CA VAL A 74 10.62 -9.17 -2.10
C VAL A 74 11.21 -10.53 -2.46
N SER A 75 10.43 -11.60 -2.43
CA SER A 75 10.91 -12.94 -2.84
C SER A 75 11.39 -12.94 -4.28
N ALA A 76 10.62 -12.38 -5.22
CA ALA A 76 11.04 -12.31 -6.62
C ALA A 76 12.35 -11.53 -6.81
N TYR A 77 12.53 -10.45 -6.06
CA TYR A 77 13.78 -9.68 -6.05
C TYR A 77 14.95 -10.51 -5.52
N ILE A 78 14.81 -11.11 -4.32
CA ILE A 78 15.88 -11.91 -3.71
C ILE A 78 16.27 -13.08 -4.61
N ASP A 79 15.29 -13.78 -5.18
CA ASP A 79 15.51 -14.92 -6.09
C ASP A 79 16.21 -14.49 -7.40
N SER A 80 16.01 -13.24 -7.84
CA SER A 80 16.61 -12.72 -9.08
C SER A 80 18.01 -12.15 -8.87
N GLU A 81 18.28 -11.56 -7.71
CA GLU A 81 19.50 -10.82 -7.43
C GLU A 81 20.59 -11.75 -6.84
N TYR A 82 20.18 -12.77 -6.07
CA TYR A 82 21.11 -13.56 -5.28
C TYR A 82 21.01 -15.06 -5.59
N ILE A 83 22.18 -15.69 -5.75
CA ILE A 83 22.28 -17.16 -5.92
C ILE A 83 21.92 -17.87 -4.61
N PHE A 84 22.30 -17.28 -3.48
CA PHE A 84 21.97 -17.75 -2.15
C PHE A 84 21.11 -16.68 -1.48
N GLY A 85 19.83 -16.98 -1.28
CA GLY A 85 18.92 -16.07 -0.60
C GLY A 85 19.30 -15.86 0.87
N HIS A 86 18.77 -14.78 1.44
CA HIS A 86 18.93 -14.41 2.85
C HIS A 86 17.63 -13.87 3.42
N SER A 87 17.59 -13.76 4.75
CA SER A 87 16.43 -13.23 5.45
C SER A 87 16.35 -11.71 5.34
N VAL A 88 15.13 -11.21 5.16
CA VAL A 88 14.81 -9.78 5.13
C VAL A 88 13.51 -9.52 5.90
N GLU A 89 13.40 -8.32 6.46
CA GLU A 89 12.15 -7.82 7.05
C GLU A 89 11.54 -6.80 6.09
N LEU A 90 10.21 -6.82 5.96
CA LEU A 90 9.47 -6.00 5.02
C LEU A 90 8.36 -5.21 5.70
N GLU A 91 8.00 -4.08 5.11
CA GLU A 91 6.90 -3.22 5.56
C GLU A 91 6.02 -2.85 4.38
N VAL A 92 4.72 -2.65 4.66
CA VAL A 92 3.78 -2.01 3.74
C VAL A 92 3.35 -0.63 4.25
N ALA A 93 3.40 0.37 3.37
CA ALA A 93 3.04 1.74 3.68
C ALA A 93 1.95 2.28 2.76
N SER A 94 1.37 3.42 3.16
CA SER A 94 0.31 4.13 2.41
C SER A 94 0.82 5.31 1.61
N THR A 95 2.12 5.54 1.69
CA THR A 95 2.85 6.55 0.94
C THR A 95 3.56 5.86 -0.19
N ASN A 96 3.73 6.54 -1.32
CA ASN A 96 4.53 5.99 -2.41
C ASN A 96 6.01 5.90 -2.01
N CYS A 97 6.78 5.15 -2.78
CA CYS A 97 8.23 5.13 -2.66
C CYS A 97 8.79 6.55 -2.85
N PRO A 98 9.84 6.93 -2.08
CA PRO A 98 10.47 8.24 -2.18
C PRO A 98 11.18 8.48 -3.53
#